data_AF-A0A3M1JC30-F1
#
_entry.id   AF-A0A3M1JC30-F1
#
_cell.length_a   1.000
_cell.length_b   1.000
_cell.length_c   1.000
_cell.angle_alpha   90.00
_cell.angle_beta   90.00
_cell.angle_gamma   90.00
#
_symmetry.space_group_name_H-M   'P 1'
#
loop_
_entity.id
_entity.type
_entity.pdbx_description
1 polymer ?
#
loop_
_entity_poly.entity_id
_entity_poly.type
_entity_poly.pdbx_seq_one_letter_code
_entity_poly.pdbx_strand_id
1 'polypeptide(L)'
;IGYVTLAESGFNPGAPPLLDENWAVIDTLLLHPQPLALDGEAPTRENTTSGAYPLARPLNLLAPGTLSPAVQSWIDYLYSPEGQRVIENFRQDNR
;
A
#
# COMPACT_ATOMS: atom_id res chain seq x y z
N ILE A 1 -9.11 8.73 -11.53
CA ILE A 1 -8.15 8.39 -12.60
C ILE A 1 -8.30 9.46 -13.68
N GLY A 2 -7.46 10.49 -13.65
CA GLY A 2 -7.49 11.57 -14.63
C GLY A 2 -6.37 11.34 -15.64
N TYR A 3 -6.73 11.14 -16.90
CA TYR A 3 -5.76 11.18 -17.99
C TYR A 3 -5.55 12.65 -18.37
N VAL A 4 -4.31 13.11 -18.33
CA VAL A 4 -3.93 14.33 -19.06
C VAL A 4 -3.97 13.97 -20.54
N THR A 5 -4.90 14.56 -21.26
CA THR A 5 -4.99 14.47 -22.72
C THR A 5 -3.79 15.19 -23.32
N LEU A 6 -2.99 14.46 -24.11
CA LEU A 6 -1.94 15.04 -24.96
C LEU A 6 -2.62 15.84 -26.07
N ALA A 7 -2.97 17.09 -25.77
CA ALA A 7 -3.44 18.02 -26.78
C ALA A 7 -2.24 18.51 -27.61
N GLU A 8 -2.22 18.00 -28.84
CA GLU A 8 -1.87 18.71 -30.07
C GLU A 8 -0.42 19.13 -30.26
N SER A 9 0.21 18.36 -31.14
CA SER A 9 1.42 18.63 -31.90
C SER A 9 1.48 20.06 -32.46
N GLY A 10 2.22 20.91 -31.77
CA GLY A 10 2.85 22.10 -32.35
C GLY A 10 4.33 22.06 -32.03
N PHE A 11 5.12 21.38 -32.87
CA PHE A 11 6.57 21.40 -32.76
C PHE A 11 7.07 22.84 -32.95
N ASN A 12 7.47 23.49 -31.86
CA ASN A 12 8.11 24.81 -31.87
C ASN A 12 9.64 24.61 -31.81
N PRO A 13 10.37 24.72 -32.94
CA PRO A 13 11.81 24.46 -33.00
C PRO A 13 12.67 25.50 -32.24
N GLY A 14 12.04 26.57 -31.71
CA GLY A 14 12.70 27.58 -30.88
C GLY A 14 12.34 27.51 -29.39
N ALA A 15 11.55 26.53 -28.95
CA ALA A 15 11.31 26.33 -27.53
C ALA A 15 12.60 25.78 -26.88
N PRO A 16 13.10 26.39 -25.78
CA PRO A 16 14.22 25.81 -25.04
C PRO A 16 13.85 24.39 -24.59
N PRO A 17 14.81 23.45 -24.54
CA PRO A 17 14.53 22.10 -24.05
C PRO A 17 13.91 22.21 -22.66
N LEU A 18 12.78 21.53 -22.44
CA LEU A 18 12.13 21.41 -21.14
C LEU A 18 13.02 20.58 -20.20
N LEU A 19 14.09 21.19 -19.72
CA LEU A 19 15.04 20.58 -18.81
C LEU A 19 15.31 21.52 -17.66
N ASP A 20 14.37 21.57 -16.72
CA ASP A 20 14.65 21.92 -15.34
C ASP A 20 13.40 21.75 -14.46
N GLU A 21 13.60 21.10 -13.32
CA GLU A 21 12.72 21.06 -12.14
C GLU A 21 11.56 20.04 -12.14
N ASN A 22 10.64 20.01 -13.10
CA ASN A 22 9.42 19.18 -12.93
C ASN A 22 9.62 17.67 -13.14
N TRP A 23 10.56 17.24 -13.99
CA TRP A 23 10.80 15.80 -14.20
C TRP A 23 11.51 15.14 -13.02
N ALA A 24 12.43 15.84 -12.35
CA ALA A 24 13.08 15.33 -11.15
C ALA A 24 12.09 15.08 -10.01
N VAL A 25 11.06 15.93 -9.90
CA VAL A 25 9.95 15.74 -8.95
C VAL A 25 9.12 14.50 -9.32
N ILE A 26 8.80 14.33 -10.61
CA ILE A 26 8.07 13.15 -11.09
C ILE A 26 8.89 11.86 -10.85
N ASP A 27 10.18 11.85 -11.18
CA ASP A 27 11.08 10.71 -10.99
C ASP A 27 11.24 10.38 -9.50
N THR A 28 11.39 11.39 -8.63
CA THR A 28 11.48 11.20 -7.18
C THR A 28 10.18 10.61 -6.60
N LEU A 29 9.02 11.06 -7.06
CA LEU A 29 7.72 10.51 -6.64
C LEU A 29 7.49 9.09 -7.17
N LEU A 30 7.99 8.77 -8.38
CA LEU A 30 7.87 7.45 -8.99
C LEU A 30 8.83 6.42 -8.38
N LEU A 31 10.03 6.83 -7.95
CA LEU A 31 11.00 5.96 -7.28
C LEU A 31 10.74 5.81 -5.76
N HIS A 32 10.16 6.81 -5.10
CA HIS A 32 9.92 6.80 -3.65
C HIS A 32 8.50 7.25 -3.29
N PRO A 33 7.48 6.40 -3.58
CA PRO A 33 6.09 6.77 -3.36
C PRO A 33 5.86 7.12 -1.88
N GLN A 34 5.44 8.35 -1.64
CA GLN A 34 5.05 8.82 -0.32
C GLN A 34 3.61 8.37 -0.04
N PRO A 35 3.33 7.82 1.16
CA PRO A 35 1.96 7.51 1.55
C PRO A 35 1.11 8.78 1.54
N LEU A 36 -0.03 8.72 0.84
CA LEU A 36 -1.01 9.81 0.84
C LEU A 36 -1.97 9.64 2.00
N ALA A 37 -2.35 10.75 2.63
CA ALA A 37 -3.47 10.77 3.56
C ALA A 37 -4.79 10.72 2.78
N LEU A 38 -5.79 10.04 3.33
CA LEU A 38 -7.15 9.99 2.79
C LEU A 38 -8.06 10.67 3.79
N ASP A 39 -8.76 11.72 3.35
CA ASP A 39 -9.65 12.51 4.21
C ASP A 39 -8.98 13.02 5.51
N GLY A 40 -7.68 13.31 5.45
CA GLY A 40 -6.87 13.75 6.59
C GLY A 40 -6.22 12.62 7.39
N GLU A 41 -6.59 11.36 7.13
CA GLU A 41 -6.08 10.20 7.84
C GLU A 41 -4.85 9.59 7.15
N ALA A 42 -3.75 9.47 7.89
CA ALA A 42 -2.55 8.80 7.42
C ALA A 42 -2.70 7.26 7.46
N PRO A 43 -1.95 6.49 6.64
CA PRO A 43 -1.95 5.02 6.69
C PRO A 43 -1.16 4.47 7.89
N THR A 44 -1.69 4.71 9.08
CA THR A 44 -1.16 4.15 10.34
C THR A 44 -1.83 2.83 10.65
N ARG A 45 -1.24 2.04 11.56
CA ARG A 45 -1.88 0.82 12.10
C ARG A 45 -3.25 1.15 12.70
N GLU A 46 -3.29 2.19 13.53
CA GLU A 46 -4.51 2.62 14.22
C GLU A 46 -5.61 3.01 13.24
N ASN A 47 -5.29 3.79 12.21
CA ASN A 47 -6.27 4.24 11.21
C ASN A 47 -6.73 3.10 10.31
N THR A 48 -5.85 2.15 10.01
CA THR A 48 -6.18 0.94 9.25
C THR A 48 -7.11 0.01 10.04
N THR A 49 -6.82 -0.21 11.32
CA THR A 49 -7.60 -1.12 12.19
C THR A 49 -8.96 -0.52 12.56
N SER A 50 -9.05 0.80 12.77
CA SER A 50 -10.31 1.48 13.04
C SER A 50 -11.19 1.67 11.81
N GLY A 51 -10.61 1.57 10.60
CA GLY A 51 -11.29 1.84 9.33
C GLY A 51 -11.25 3.31 8.89
N ALA A 52 -10.63 4.21 9.66
CA ALA A 52 -10.42 5.61 9.31
C ALA A 52 -9.55 5.76 8.04
N TYR A 53 -8.64 4.82 7.79
CA TYR A 53 -7.93 4.69 6.52
C TYR A 53 -8.49 3.49 5.73
N PRO A 54 -9.36 3.71 4.73
CA PRO A 54 -10.18 2.65 4.11
C PRO A 54 -9.42 1.76 3.13
N LEU A 55 -8.19 2.11 2.74
CA LEU A 55 -7.38 1.29 1.83
C LEU A 55 -6.63 0.17 2.58
N ALA A 56 -7.40 -0.68 3.24
CA ALA A 56 -6.92 -1.87 3.94
C ALA A 56 -7.79 -3.07 3.57
N ARG A 57 -7.17 -4.27 3.51
CA ARG A 57 -7.87 -5.52 3.19
C ARG A 57 -7.77 -6.47 4.39
N PRO A 58 -8.89 -6.93 4.95
CA PRO A 58 -8.85 -7.91 6.03
C PRO A 58 -8.31 -9.24 5.51
N LEU A 59 -7.48 -9.89 6.32
CA LEU A 59 -7.04 -11.27 6.08
C LEU A 59 -7.99 -12.20 6.82
N ASN A 60 -8.96 -12.76 6.09
CA ASN A 60 -9.97 -13.64 6.69
C ASN A 60 -9.50 -15.10 6.66
N LEU A 61 -9.74 -15.82 7.76
CA LEU A 61 -9.61 -17.28 7.83
C LEU A 61 -11.00 -17.90 7.72
N LEU A 62 -11.15 -18.82 6.78
CA LEU A 62 -12.39 -19.59 6.59
C LEU A 62 -12.15 -21.02 7.07
N ALA A 63 -12.95 -21.47 8.03
CA ALA A 63 -12.85 -22.81 8.59
C ALA A 63 -14.24 -23.43 8.76
N PRO A 64 -14.39 -24.76 8.62
CA PRO A 64 -15.66 -25.44 8.87
C PRO A 64 -16.04 -25.38 10.36
N GLY A 65 -17.32 -25.59 10.68
CA GLY A 65 -17.81 -25.54 12.07
C GLY A 65 -17.18 -26.57 13.01
N THR A 66 -16.70 -27.69 12.47
CA THR A 66 -15.96 -28.71 13.24
C THR A 66 -14.52 -28.76 12.77
N LEU A 67 -13.58 -28.53 13.68
CA LEU A 67 -12.15 -28.53 13.40
C LEU A 67 -11.49 -29.82 13.92
N SER A 68 -10.49 -30.32 13.19
CA SER A 68 -9.62 -31.35 13.74
C SER A 68 -8.70 -30.75 14.81
N PRO A 69 -8.20 -31.55 15.76
CA PRO A 69 -7.28 -31.04 16.78
C PRO A 69 -6.05 -30.34 16.19
N ALA A 70 -5.49 -30.88 15.11
CA ALA A 70 -4.34 -30.28 14.43
C ALA A 70 -4.66 -28.91 13.80
N VAL A 71 -5.85 -28.76 13.20
CA VAL A 71 -6.30 -27.47 12.62
C VAL A 71 -6.55 -26.45 13.72
N GLN A 72 -7.18 -26.85 14.82
CA GLN A 72 -7.37 -25.97 15.98
C GLN A 72 -6.04 -25.48 16.53
N SER A 73 -5.06 -26.37 16.76
CA SER A 73 -3.74 -25.98 17.27
C SER A 73 -2.99 -25.03 16.34
N TRP A 74 -3.16 -25.17 15.03
CA TRP A 74 -2.59 -24.23 14.07
C TRP A 74 -3.27 -22.86 14.13
N ILE A 75 -4.60 -22.83 14.22
CA ILE A 75 -5.34 -21.57 14.40
C ILE A 75 -4.94 -20.89 15.72
N ASP A 76 -4.80 -21.64 16.81
CA ASP A 76 -4.34 -21.14 18.10
C ASP A 76 -2.94 -20.53 17.98
N TYR A 77 -2.04 -21.16 17.23
CA TYR A 77 -0.73 -20.62 16.93
C TYR A 77 -0.80 -19.30 16.13
N LEU A 78 -1.64 -19.22 15.10
CA LEU A 78 -1.80 -17.98 14.32
C LEU A 78 -2.23 -16.79 15.21
N TYR A 79 -3.11 -17.03 16.18
CA TYR A 79 -3.56 -16.01 17.13
C TYR A 79 -2.61 -15.80 18.32
N SER A 80 -1.60 -16.64 18.49
CA SER A 80 -0.61 -16.50 19.55
C SER A 80 0.31 -15.29 19.34
N PRO A 81 0.97 -14.78 20.40
CA PRO A 81 1.96 -13.71 20.26
C PRO A 81 3.12 -14.05 19.31
N GLU A 82 3.45 -15.33 19.17
CA GLU A 82 4.48 -15.79 18.24
C GLU A 82 4.00 -15.71 16.79
N GLY A 83 2.82 -16.27 16.50
CA GLY A 83 2.22 -16.21 15.15
C GLY A 83 1.98 -14.78 14.67
N GLN A 84 1.50 -13.89 15.56
CA GLN A 84 1.32 -12.48 15.23
C GLN A 84 2.64 -11.76 14.91
N ARG A 85 3.75 -12.16 15.53
CA ARG A 85 5.08 -11.60 15.26
C ARG A 85 5.59 -11.97 13.87
N VAL A 86 5.29 -13.18 13.40
CA VAL A 86 5.60 -13.60 12.02
C VAL A 86 4.88 -12.70 11.02
N ILE A 87 3.60 -12.40 11.26
CA ILE A 87 2.79 -11.53 10.39
C ILE A 87 3.36 -10.11 10.36
N GLU A 88 3.74 -9.57 11.53
CA GLU A 88 4.33 -8.24 11.63
C GLU A 88 5.65 -8.11 10.86
N ASN A 89 6.49 -9.14 10.96
CA ASN A 89 7.83 -9.12 10.38
C ASN A 89 7.84 -9.39 8.87
N PHE A 90 6.82 -10.09 8.34
CA PHE A 90 6.73 -10.42 6.91
C PHE A 90 6.89 -9.21 5.97
N ARG A 91 6.49 -8.02 6.43
CA ARG A 91 6.64 -6.77 5.66
C ARG A 91 8.06 -6.20 5.69
N GLN A 92 8.85 -6.46 6.74
CA GLN A 92 10.18 -5.86 6.91
C GLN A 92 11.26 -6.57 6.07
N ASP A 93 11.09 -7.87 5.81
CA ASP A 93 12.10 -8.70 5.13
C ASP A 93 12.02 -8.68 3.59
N ASN A 94 10.99 -8.02 3.01
CA ASN A 94 10.72 -7.97 1.57
C ASN A 94 11.00 -6.59 0.93
N ARG A 95 12.02 -5.87 1.43
CA ARG A 95 12.55 -4.65 0.82
C ARG A 95 14.04 -4.76 0.54
#